data_AF-A0A517SG63-F1
#
_entry.id   AF-A0A517SG63-F1
#
_cell.length_a   1.000
_cell.length_b   1.000
_cell.length_c   1.000
_cell.angle_alpha   90.00
_cell.angle_beta   90.00
_cell.angle_gamma   90.00
#
_symmetry.space_group_name_H-M   'P 1'
#
loop_
_entity.id
_entity.type
_entity.pdbx_description
1 polymer ?
#
loop_
_entity_poly.entity_id
_entity_poly.type
_entity_poly.pdbx_seq_one_letter_code
_entity_poly.pdbx_strand_id
1 'polypeptide(L)'
;MRRFLPVLLLVFHCTAPYCAAGKPDRNVVEKLVTDLGSASRRDRELAEENLVASGPEVLDLLPQSAGSPAVSAALDRIRRELEQEAARLAGLASRISLTGQRSWSDIEKAFHDQTGQVIRLAGIRAPSGPLDWTEKPFWDAVRELETQTGTSAAPERAAEALFLRPLTNKTESAVATSGPCRVELVGVSERANLVDPTMSLLTARWRVRTEPRLRPLYLIVADRQCSLGMGPERFAPLSPDARREIPCDRWDGCEIDTAFQAPRGVDRSKLEFSADATLKVAALPLRLRFDDLQVPVPRPLRRGAVTGAVRRVKADPGAGTISLELTVSYERGGPEFESHRMWIYQNAAWLELSEGGEAIVPESVDLKEISSTGATLGFTFDNVVAPAADLTFVYEAPSLVIDVPVRVTGLPVPVTQ
;
A
#
# COMPACT_ATOMS: atom_id res chain seq x y z
N MET A 1 -9.04 37.83 39.51
CA MET A 1 -9.82 36.58 39.66
C MET A 1 -10.65 36.34 38.39
N ARG A 2 -10.14 35.58 37.44
CA ARG A 2 -10.88 35.05 36.28
C ARG A 2 -10.63 33.55 36.26
N ARG A 3 -11.68 32.75 36.47
CA ARG A 3 -11.63 31.29 36.47
C ARG A 3 -11.58 30.80 35.02
N PHE A 4 -10.52 30.11 34.64
CA PHE A 4 -10.43 29.34 33.41
C PHE A 4 -11.20 28.03 33.60
N LEU A 5 -12.15 27.77 32.70
CA LEU A 5 -12.83 26.48 32.56
C LEU A 5 -11.99 25.64 31.57
N PRO A 6 -11.63 24.37 31.86
CA PRO A 6 -11.00 23.52 30.88
C PRO A 6 -12.09 22.91 29.97
N VAL A 7 -11.94 23.11 28.66
CA VAL A 7 -12.70 22.40 27.63
C VAL A 7 -12.15 20.97 27.58
N LEU A 8 -12.93 20.03 28.09
CA LEU A 8 -12.65 18.60 28.01
C LEU A 8 -12.94 18.15 26.56
N LEU A 9 -11.89 17.94 25.78
CA LEU A 9 -11.96 17.37 24.44
C LEU A 9 -12.21 15.86 24.57
N LEU A 10 -13.47 15.46 24.54
CA LEU A 10 -13.89 14.07 24.47
C LEU A 10 -13.55 13.51 23.08
N VAL A 11 -12.38 12.86 22.98
CA VAL A 11 -12.04 12.02 21.83
C VAL A 11 -12.84 10.73 21.98
N PHE A 12 -13.98 10.65 21.28
CA PHE A 12 -14.69 9.38 21.10
C PHE A 12 -13.80 8.43 20.28
N HIS A 13 -13.04 7.58 20.97
CA HIS A 13 -12.50 6.36 20.39
C HIS A 13 -13.66 5.40 20.20
N CYS A 14 -14.29 5.44 19.03
CA CYS A 14 -15.19 4.37 18.59
C CYS A 14 -14.34 3.16 18.20
N THR A 15 -13.84 2.43 19.20
CA THR A 15 -13.28 1.09 18.99
C THR A 15 -14.46 0.11 18.96
N ALA A 16 -15.13 0.03 17.81
CA ALA A 16 -15.95 -1.13 17.52
C ALA A 16 -14.98 -2.28 17.17
N PRO A 17 -14.99 -3.39 17.92
CA PRO A 17 -14.29 -4.59 17.48
C PRO A 17 -14.94 -5.04 16.18
N TYR A 18 -14.16 -5.12 15.11
CA TYR A 18 -14.51 -5.86 13.90
C TYR A 18 -14.48 -7.34 14.29
N CYS A 19 -15.51 -7.79 15.02
CA CYS A 19 -15.82 -9.21 15.12
C CYS A 19 -16.08 -9.68 13.70
N ALA A 20 -15.45 -10.79 13.31
CA ALA A 20 -15.69 -11.48 12.06
C ALA A 20 -17.20 -11.69 11.84
N ALA A 21 -17.86 -10.75 11.18
CA ALA A 21 -19.16 -10.97 10.60
C ALA A 21 -18.94 -12.03 9.54
N GLY A 22 -19.66 -13.15 9.63
CA GLY A 22 -19.58 -14.19 8.59
C GLY A 22 -19.85 -13.57 7.21
N LYS A 23 -19.23 -14.14 6.17
CA LYS A 23 -19.39 -13.68 4.78
C LYS A 23 -20.86 -13.31 4.50
N PRO A 24 -21.13 -12.12 3.94
CA PRO A 24 -22.50 -11.67 3.70
C PRO A 24 -23.26 -12.67 2.84
N ASP A 25 -24.49 -13.02 3.26
CA ASP A 25 -25.35 -13.94 2.52
C ASP A 25 -25.85 -13.26 1.23
N ARG A 26 -25.55 -13.87 0.08
CA ARG A 26 -25.98 -13.40 -1.24
C ARG A 26 -27.49 -13.16 -1.30
N ASN A 27 -28.31 -14.03 -0.72
CA ASN A 27 -29.77 -13.88 -0.77
C ASN A 27 -30.24 -12.64 -0.01
N VAL A 28 -29.55 -12.32 1.09
CA VAL A 28 -29.83 -11.11 1.88
C VAL A 28 -29.44 -9.87 1.08
N VAL A 29 -28.27 -9.86 0.45
CA VAL A 29 -27.82 -8.74 -0.39
C VAL A 29 -28.76 -8.52 -1.58
N GLU A 30 -29.15 -9.57 -2.30
CA GLU A 30 -30.08 -9.47 -3.44
C GLU A 30 -31.44 -8.89 -3.03
N LYS A 31 -31.94 -9.29 -1.86
CA LYS A 31 -33.17 -8.72 -1.29
C LYS A 31 -33.00 -7.23 -0.97
N LEU A 32 -31.93 -6.84 -0.28
CA LEU A 32 -31.67 -5.44 0.05
C LEU A 32 -31.53 -4.57 -1.21
N VAL A 33 -30.87 -5.09 -2.25
CA VAL A 33 -30.77 -4.40 -3.55
C VAL A 33 -32.15 -4.24 -4.20
N THR A 34 -33.03 -5.22 -4.07
CA THR A 34 -34.43 -5.11 -4.52
C THR A 34 -35.18 -4.03 -3.74
N ASP A 35 -34.98 -3.97 -2.41
CA ASP A 35 -35.63 -3.00 -1.52
C ASP A 35 -35.17 -1.54 -1.79
N LEU A 36 -34.00 -1.32 -2.40
CA LEU A 36 -33.59 0.00 -2.92
C LEU A 36 -34.55 0.55 -4.00
N GLY A 37 -35.29 -0.34 -4.66
CA GLY A 37 -36.33 -0.02 -5.63
C GLY A 37 -37.73 0.15 -5.03
N SER A 38 -37.89 0.03 -3.70
CA SER A 38 -39.20 0.08 -3.03
C SER A 38 -39.88 1.44 -3.21
N ALA A 39 -41.22 1.44 -3.30
CA ALA A 39 -42.03 2.66 -3.30
C ALA A 39 -41.96 3.40 -1.95
N SER A 40 -41.67 2.68 -0.86
CA SER A 40 -41.49 3.23 0.47
C SER A 40 -40.12 3.92 0.58
N ARG A 41 -40.11 5.20 0.98
CA ARG A 41 -38.87 5.91 1.29
C ARG A 41 -38.11 5.24 2.44
N ARG A 42 -38.83 4.81 3.48
CA ARG A 42 -38.27 4.16 4.65
C ARG A 42 -37.55 2.86 4.31
N ASP A 43 -38.13 2.05 3.43
CA ASP A 43 -37.56 0.74 3.07
C ASP A 43 -36.27 0.94 2.26
N ARG A 44 -36.24 1.95 1.38
CA ARG A 44 -35.03 2.32 0.62
C ARG A 44 -33.90 2.79 1.53
N GLU A 45 -34.19 3.67 2.48
CA GLU A 45 -33.20 4.17 3.45
C GLU A 45 -32.66 3.03 4.32
N LEU A 46 -33.54 2.16 4.83
CA LEU A 46 -33.13 0.99 5.62
C LEU A 46 -32.29 -0.01 4.81
N ALA A 47 -32.62 -0.21 3.54
CA ALA A 47 -31.84 -1.07 2.65
C ALA A 47 -30.44 -0.51 2.38
N GLU A 48 -30.32 0.80 2.16
CA GLU A 48 -29.04 1.50 2.01
C GLU A 48 -28.18 1.38 3.28
N GLU A 49 -28.75 1.67 4.45
CA GLU A 49 -28.07 1.53 5.74
C GLU A 49 -27.60 0.09 6.01
N ASN A 50 -28.44 -0.91 5.75
CA ASN A 50 -28.08 -2.32 5.97
C ASN A 50 -26.98 -2.80 5.01
N LEU A 51 -27.00 -2.34 3.75
CA LEU A 51 -25.94 -2.69 2.78
C LEU A 51 -24.60 -2.10 3.19
N VAL A 52 -24.59 -0.85 3.67
CA VAL A 52 -23.36 -0.21 4.20
C VAL A 52 -22.90 -0.90 5.48
N ALA A 53 -23.80 -1.18 6.42
CA ALA A 53 -23.49 -1.82 7.70
C ALA A 53 -22.95 -3.26 7.54
N SER A 54 -23.27 -3.93 6.43
CA SER A 54 -22.74 -5.26 6.10
C SER A 54 -21.25 -5.25 5.73
N GLY A 55 -20.67 -4.06 5.48
CA GLY A 55 -19.24 -3.87 5.27
C GLY A 55 -18.73 -4.17 3.85
N PRO A 56 -17.43 -3.95 3.60
CA PRO A 56 -16.82 -4.02 2.27
C PRO A 56 -17.00 -5.34 1.51
N GLU A 57 -17.14 -6.46 2.21
CA GLU A 57 -17.28 -7.78 1.57
C GLU A 57 -18.54 -7.89 0.69
N VAL A 58 -19.53 -7.02 0.89
CA VAL A 58 -20.73 -6.95 0.04
C VAL A 58 -20.44 -6.43 -1.36
N LEU A 59 -19.33 -5.69 -1.58
CA LEU A 59 -18.99 -5.10 -2.87
C LEU A 59 -19.01 -6.12 -4.02
N ASP A 60 -18.52 -7.35 -3.76
CA ASP A 60 -18.46 -8.44 -4.75
C ASP A 60 -19.84 -9.02 -5.10
N LEU A 61 -20.84 -8.76 -4.24
CA LEU A 61 -22.22 -9.26 -4.40
C LEU A 61 -23.15 -8.21 -5.03
N LEU A 62 -22.74 -6.93 -5.11
CA LEU A 62 -23.55 -5.86 -5.69
C LEU A 62 -23.63 -5.98 -7.23
N PRO A 63 -24.81 -5.83 -7.85
CA PRO A 63 -24.96 -5.99 -9.30
C PRO A 63 -24.36 -4.81 -10.06
N GLN A 64 -23.55 -5.08 -11.08
CA GLN A 64 -22.84 -4.04 -11.87
C GLN A 64 -23.79 -3.06 -12.58
N SER A 65 -25.00 -3.48 -12.91
CA SER A 65 -26.05 -2.64 -13.51
C SER A 65 -27.33 -2.69 -12.68
N ALA A 66 -28.04 -1.57 -12.66
CA ALA A 66 -29.32 -1.43 -11.96
C ALA A 66 -30.50 -1.42 -12.94
N GLY A 67 -31.64 -1.93 -12.50
CA GLY A 67 -32.88 -1.90 -13.29
C GLY A 67 -33.53 -0.51 -13.41
N SER A 68 -33.10 0.48 -12.61
CA SER A 68 -33.61 1.85 -12.68
C SER A 68 -32.55 2.90 -12.33
N PRO A 69 -32.70 4.16 -12.80
CA PRO A 69 -31.76 5.23 -12.47
C PRO A 69 -31.67 5.53 -10.97
N ALA A 70 -32.79 5.43 -10.24
CA ALA A 70 -32.82 5.69 -8.79
C ALA A 70 -32.02 4.63 -8.01
N VAL A 71 -32.19 3.34 -8.38
CA VAL A 71 -31.41 2.24 -7.79
C VAL A 71 -29.94 2.36 -8.18
N SER A 72 -29.64 2.76 -9.42
CA SER A 72 -28.25 3.01 -9.85
C SER A 72 -27.58 4.05 -8.96
N ALA A 73 -28.24 5.20 -8.75
CA ALA A 73 -27.70 6.26 -7.92
C ALA A 73 -27.52 5.85 -6.44
N ALA A 74 -28.37 4.97 -5.92
CA ALA A 74 -28.23 4.42 -4.57
C ALA A 74 -27.06 3.44 -4.46
N LEU A 75 -26.96 2.49 -5.41
CA LEU A 75 -25.83 1.56 -5.47
C LEU A 75 -24.49 2.30 -5.64
N ASP A 76 -24.46 3.38 -6.41
CA ASP A 76 -23.26 4.21 -6.55
C ASP A 76 -22.90 4.95 -5.25
N ARG A 77 -23.86 5.30 -4.39
CA ARG A 77 -23.54 5.84 -3.04
C ARG A 77 -22.96 4.75 -2.15
N ILE A 78 -23.65 3.61 -2.06
CA ILE A 78 -23.27 2.47 -1.22
C ILE A 78 -21.86 1.98 -1.58
N ARG A 79 -21.59 1.76 -2.88
CA ARG A 79 -20.26 1.35 -3.34
C ARG A 79 -19.17 2.30 -2.87
N ARG A 80 -19.39 3.60 -2.99
CA ARG A 80 -18.37 4.59 -2.60
C ARG A 80 -18.06 4.56 -1.12
N GLU A 81 -19.09 4.46 -0.30
CA GLU A 81 -18.90 4.38 1.15
C GLU A 81 -18.17 3.09 1.54
N LEU A 82 -18.58 1.96 0.95
CA LEU A 82 -17.93 0.67 1.18
C LEU A 82 -16.49 0.64 0.63
N GLU A 83 -16.22 1.19 -0.54
CA GLU A 83 -14.87 1.28 -1.13
C GLU A 83 -13.95 2.17 -0.29
N GLN A 84 -14.45 3.30 0.22
CA GLN A 84 -13.69 4.18 1.11
C GLN A 84 -13.36 3.49 2.44
N GLU A 85 -14.33 2.79 3.02
CA GLU A 85 -14.11 2.02 4.24
C GLU A 85 -13.14 0.86 4.00
N ALA A 86 -13.30 0.14 2.88
CA ALA A 86 -12.39 -0.93 2.47
C ALA A 86 -10.96 -0.43 2.32
N ALA A 87 -10.79 0.74 1.68
CA ALA A 87 -9.48 1.36 1.52
C ALA A 87 -8.89 1.77 2.88
N ARG A 88 -9.68 2.40 3.75
CA ARG A 88 -9.25 2.76 5.11
C ARG A 88 -8.81 1.53 5.91
N LEU A 89 -9.58 0.46 5.88
CA LEU A 89 -9.25 -0.81 6.54
C LEU A 89 -7.99 -1.45 5.94
N ALA A 90 -7.84 -1.40 4.62
CA ALA A 90 -6.63 -1.88 3.96
C ALA A 90 -5.38 -1.11 4.43
N GLY A 91 -5.50 0.19 4.72
CA GLY A 91 -4.41 1.02 5.25
C GLY A 91 -4.02 0.74 6.72
N LEU A 92 -4.75 -0.11 7.45
CA LEU A 92 -4.38 -0.52 8.80
C LEU A 92 -3.34 -1.65 8.75
N ALA A 93 -2.58 -1.83 9.84
CA ALA A 93 -1.69 -2.97 9.98
C ALA A 93 -2.50 -4.28 9.99
N SER A 94 -2.06 -5.27 9.22
CA SER A 94 -2.62 -6.62 9.37
C SER A 94 -2.15 -7.23 10.69
N ARG A 95 -2.96 -8.13 11.23
CA ARG A 95 -2.76 -8.71 12.56
C ARG A 95 -2.68 -10.22 12.46
N ILE A 96 -1.85 -10.81 13.30
CA ILE A 96 -1.65 -12.26 13.39
C ILE A 96 -1.83 -12.72 14.83
N SER A 97 -2.60 -13.78 14.97
CA SER A 97 -2.83 -14.49 16.22
C SER A 97 -2.29 -15.92 16.09
N LEU A 98 -1.30 -16.25 16.91
CA LEU A 98 -0.64 -17.55 16.88
C LEU A 98 -0.04 -17.87 18.26
N THR A 99 -0.43 -19.01 18.82
CA THR A 99 0.01 -19.44 20.15
C THR A 99 0.63 -20.83 20.15
N GLY A 100 1.57 -21.07 21.07
CA GLY A 100 2.23 -22.35 21.30
C GLY A 100 3.49 -22.58 20.47
N GLN A 101 4.03 -23.79 20.55
CA GLN A 101 5.11 -24.21 19.65
C GLN A 101 4.56 -24.51 18.28
N ARG A 102 5.16 -23.90 17.24
CA ARG A 102 4.71 -23.99 15.86
C ARG A 102 5.87 -24.35 14.95
N SER A 103 5.58 -25.14 13.92
CA SER A 103 6.55 -25.37 12.85
C SER A 103 6.66 -24.13 11.96
N TRP A 104 7.72 -24.05 11.15
CA TRP A 104 7.84 -22.99 10.17
C TRP A 104 6.72 -22.97 9.15
N SER A 105 6.28 -24.15 8.70
CA SER A 105 5.15 -24.25 7.79
C SER A 105 3.86 -23.70 8.40
N ASP A 106 3.62 -23.95 9.69
CA ASP A 106 2.45 -23.41 10.40
C ASP A 106 2.52 -21.88 10.51
N ILE A 107 3.71 -21.33 10.76
CA ILE A 107 3.92 -19.88 10.86
C ILE A 107 3.72 -19.23 9.48
N GLU A 108 4.39 -19.73 8.43
CA GLU A 108 4.22 -19.23 7.06
C GLU A 108 2.75 -19.28 6.62
N LYS A 109 2.06 -20.39 6.91
CA LYS A 109 0.63 -20.54 6.63
C LYS A 109 -0.22 -19.55 7.42
N ALA A 110 0.07 -19.33 8.70
CA ALA A 110 -0.67 -18.37 9.52
C ALA A 110 -0.52 -16.93 8.99
N PHE A 111 0.68 -16.54 8.55
CA PHE A 111 0.88 -15.25 7.88
C PHE A 111 0.05 -15.16 6.60
N HIS A 112 0.09 -16.17 5.74
CA HIS A 112 -0.69 -16.17 4.51
C HIS A 112 -2.20 -16.11 4.78
N ASP A 113 -2.72 -17.00 5.62
CA ASP A 113 -4.16 -17.16 5.83
C ASP A 113 -4.79 -15.99 6.59
N GLN A 114 -4.06 -15.35 7.52
CA GLN A 114 -4.59 -14.24 8.34
C GLN A 114 -4.31 -12.85 7.75
N THR A 115 -3.21 -12.70 7.01
CA THR A 115 -2.78 -11.37 6.51
C THR A 115 -2.79 -11.26 4.99
N GLY A 116 -2.92 -12.39 4.27
CA GLY A 116 -2.72 -12.47 2.82
C GLY A 116 -1.26 -12.50 2.40
N GLN A 117 -0.32 -12.49 3.36
CA GLN A 117 1.09 -12.22 3.11
C GLN A 117 1.94 -13.45 3.10
N VAL A 118 2.77 -13.54 2.06
CA VAL A 118 3.72 -14.63 1.89
C VAL A 118 5.03 -14.26 2.58
N ILE A 119 5.38 -15.03 3.60
CA ILE A 119 6.73 -15.02 4.18
C ILE A 119 7.42 -16.38 3.94
N ARG A 120 8.74 -16.37 3.92
CA ARG A 120 9.57 -17.57 3.77
C ARG A 120 10.64 -17.62 4.86
N LEU A 121 10.65 -18.75 5.57
CA LEU A 121 11.48 -19.09 6.72
C LEU A 121 12.37 -20.32 6.41
N ALA A 122 12.49 -20.69 5.14
CA ALA A 122 13.33 -21.80 4.73
C ALA A 122 14.82 -21.51 5.00
N GLY A 123 15.53 -22.49 5.56
CA GLY A 123 16.98 -22.40 5.80
C GLY A 123 17.39 -21.62 7.05
N ILE A 124 16.45 -21.23 7.91
CA ILE A 124 16.75 -20.56 9.20
C ILE A 124 16.42 -21.46 10.40
N ARG A 125 17.17 -21.27 11.49
CA ARG A 125 17.00 -22.05 12.73
C ARG A 125 15.64 -21.74 13.36
N ALA A 126 14.88 -22.80 13.66
CA ALA A 126 13.59 -22.75 14.37
C ALA A 126 13.62 -21.81 15.60
N PRO A 127 12.51 -21.13 15.93
CA PRO A 127 12.47 -20.26 17.09
C PRO A 127 12.66 -21.13 18.35
N SER A 128 13.40 -20.61 19.32
CA SER A 128 13.79 -21.38 20.51
C SER A 128 12.68 -21.52 21.56
N GLY A 129 11.52 -20.87 21.37
CA GLY A 129 10.42 -20.84 22.32
C GLY A 129 9.03 -20.81 21.67
N PRO A 130 7.97 -20.97 22.48
CA PRO A 130 6.60 -20.83 21.99
C PRO A 130 6.33 -19.39 21.56
N LEU A 131 5.50 -19.23 20.53
CA LEU A 131 4.94 -17.94 20.15
C LEU A 131 3.70 -17.68 20.99
N ASP A 132 3.48 -16.44 21.41
CA ASP A 132 2.25 -16.01 22.07
C ASP A 132 1.80 -14.67 21.47
N TRP A 133 1.19 -14.76 20.30
CA TRP A 133 0.70 -13.63 19.54
C TRP A 133 -0.82 -13.58 19.63
N THR A 134 -1.33 -12.49 20.17
CA THR A 134 -2.76 -12.15 20.14
C THR A 134 -2.89 -10.83 19.40
N GLU A 135 -3.48 -10.88 18.20
CA GLU A 135 -3.73 -9.71 17.35
C GLU A 135 -2.46 -8.87 17.11
N LYS A 136 -1.29 -9.50 17.02
CA LYS A 136 0.00 -8.81 16.89
C LYS A 136 0.13 -8.18 15.49
N PRO A 137 0.52 -6.90 15.35
CA PRO A 137 0.75 -6.31 14.03
C PRO A 137 1.81 -7.06 13.23
N PHE A 138 1.63 -7.17 11.92
CA PHE A 138 2.49 -7.92 11.01
C PHE A 138 3.98 -7.63 11.19
N TRP A 139 4.37 -6.34 11.16
CA TRP A 139 5.77 -5.97 11.27
C TRP A 139 6.36 -6.21 12.66
N ASP A 140 5.53 -6.16 13.71
CA ASP A 140 5.97 -6.50 15.06
C ASP A 140 6.21 -8.01 15.19
N ALA A 141 5.36 -8.84 14.58
CA ALA A 141 5.55 -10.29 14.51
C ALA A 141 6.80 -10.66 13.69
N VAL A 142 7.03 -10.02 12.54
CA VAL A 142 8.24 -10.21 11.75
C VAL A 142 9.49 -9.80 12.54
N ARG A 143 9.47 -8.65 13.23
CA ARG A 143 10.60 -8.19 14.07
C ARG A 143 10.92 -9.17 15.20
N GLU A 144 9.89 -9.75 15.81
CA GLU A 144 10.10 -10.77 16.84
C GLU A 144 10.76 -12.02 16.25
N LEU A 145 10.33 -12.49 15.08
CA LEU A 145 11.01 -13.59 14.38
C LEU A 145 12.46 -13.24 14.08
N GLU A 146 12.73 -12.08 13.46
CA GLU A 146 14.09 -11.58 13.18
C GLU A 146 14.99 -11.62 14.42
N THR A 147 14.46 -11.19 15.57
CA THR A 147 15.17 -11.18 16.85
C THR A 147 15.45 -12.60 17.36
N GLN A 148 14.47 -13.50 17.30
CA GLN A 148 14.61 -14.88 17.78
C GLN A 148 15.56 -15.71 16.90
N THR A 149 15.60 -15.45 15.59
CA THR A 149 16.36 -16.26 14.62
C THR A 149 17.67 -15.61 14.17
N GLY A 150 17.92 -14.36 14.52
CA GLY A 150 19.11 -13.62 14.07
C GLY A 150 19.10 -13.37 12.57
N THR A 151 17.93 -13.03 12.03
CA THR A 151 17.69 -12.84 10.58
C THR A 151 17.21 -11.43 10.28
N SER A 152 17.17 -11.07 9.00
CA SER A 152 16.52 -9.85 8.51
C SER A 152 15.57 -10.19 7.38
N ALA A 153 14.39 -9.55 7.39
CA ALA A 153 13.37 -9.67 6.36
C ALA A 153 13.76 -8.79 5.16
N ALA A 154 13.93 -9.43 4.02
CA ALA A 154 14.17 -8.78 2.74
C ALA A 154 13.10 -9.21 1.73
N PRO A 155 12.65 -8.30 0.85
CA PRO A 155 11.74 -8.68 -0.22
C PRO A 155 12.44 -9.59 -1.24
N GLU A 156 11.72 -10.59 -1.73
CA GLU A 156 12.08 -11.39 -2.90
C GLU A 156 11.06 -11.12 -4.00
N ARG A 157 11.44 -10.28 -4.97
CA ARG A 157 10.51 -9.70 -5.94
C ARG A 157 9.87 -10.76 -6.83
N ALA A 158 10.65 -11.76 -7.26
CA ALA A 158 10.17 -12.82 -8.14
C ALA A 158 9.17 -13.76 -7.43
N ALA A 159 9.32 -13.93 -6.12
CA ALA A 159 8.46 -14.79 -5.32
C ALA A 159 7.29 -14.04 -4.65
N GLU A 160 7.19 -12.72 -4.89
CA GLU A 160 6.25 -11.81 -4.24
C GLU A 160 6.14 -12.01 -2.71
N ALA A 161 7.28 -12.21 -2.05
CA ALA A 161 7.32 -12.66 -0.66
C ALA A 161 8.42 -11.97 0.15
N LEU A 162 8.28 -12.01 1.47
CA LEU A 162 9.34 -11.60 2.41
C LEU A 162 10.14 -12.81 2.85
N PHE A 163 11.45 -12.78 2.60
CA PHE A 163 12.37 -13.84 2.99
C PHE A 163 13.12 -13.39 4.23
N LEU A 164 13.07 -14.19 5.29
CA LEU A 164 13.94 -13.99 6.44
C LEU A 164 15.27 -14.69 6.17
N ARG A 165 16.33 -13.90 6.02
CA ARG A 165 17.68 -14.39 5.71
C ARG A 165 18.61 -14.17 6.90
N PRO A 166 19.55 -15.08 7.19
CA PRO A 166 20.56 -14.85 8.23
C PRO A 166 21.28 -13.52 8.01
N LEU A 167 21.47 -12.76 9.09
CA LEU A 167 22.25 -11.52 9.04
C LEU A 167 23.71 -11.86 8.70
N THR A 168 24.18 -11.39 7.54
CA THR A 168 25.59 -11.53 7.13
C THR A 168 26.49 -10.50 7.80
N ASN A 169 25.95 -9.31 8.11
CA ASN A 169 26.62 -8.26 8.88
C ASN A 169 25.74 -7.87 10.08
N LYS A 170 26.35 -7.82 11.26
CA LYS A 170 25.68 -7.59 12.55
C LYS A 170 25.42 -6.10 12.83
N THR A 171 25.33 -5.26 11.81
CA THR A 171 24.95 -3.86 12.00
C THR A 171 23.46 -3.86 12.33
N GLU A 172 23.14 -3.69 13.61
CA GLU A 172 21.75 -3.54 14.06
C GLU A 172 21.19 -2.24 13.49
N SER A 173 20.45 -2.31 12.39
CA SER A 173 19.63 -1.18 11.95
C SER A 173 18.57 -0.91 13.02
N ALA A 174 18.39 0.35 13.41
CA ALA A 174 17.31 0.70 14.31
C ALA A 174 15.97 0.70 13.54
N VAL A 175 15.02 -0.07 14.03
CA VAL A 175 13.73 -0.30 13.37
C VAL A 175 12.56 0.03 14.28
N ALA A 176 11.61 0.79 13.76
CA ALA A 176 10.30 1.04 14.36
C ALA A 176 9.17 0.61 13.42
N THR A 177 7.97 0.47 13.98
CA THR A 177 6.74 0.14 13.26
C THR A 177 5.75 1.30 13.41
N SER A 178 5.02 1.60 12.33
CA SER A 178 4.00 2.65 12.30
C SER A 178 2.85 2.20 11.41
N GLY A 179 1.77 1.70 12.02
CA GLY A 179 0.70 1.05 11.28
C GLY A 179 1.24 -0.10 10.40
N PRO A 180 0.89 -0.17 9.10
CA PRO A 180 1.40 -1.20 8.20
C PRO A 180 2.84 -0.91 7.69
N CYS A 181 3.51 0.11 8.25
CA CYS A 181 4.83 0.53 7.80
C CYS A 181 5.92 0.07 8.78
N ARG A 182 7.03 -0.39 8.23
CA ARG A 182 8.33 -0.56 8.90
C ARG A 182 9.20 0.63 8.54
N VAL A 183 9.74 1.28 9.55
CA VAL A 183 10.66 2.42 9.40
C VAL A 183 12.03 2.00 9.91
N GLU A 184 13.02 2.06 9.05
CA GLU A 184 14.40 1.68 9.32
C GLU A 184 15.30 2.90 9.22
N LEU A 185 16.06 3.19 10.26
CA LEU A 185 17.15 4.16 10.18
C LEU A 185 18.40 3.42 9.69
N VAL A 186 18.72 3.58 8.41
CA VAL A 186 19.83 2.92 7.72
C VAL A 186 21.17 3.41 8.26
N GLY A 187 21.25 4.70 8.59
CA GLY A 187 22.44 5.26 9.22
C GLY A 187 22.44 6.77 9.25
N VAL A 188 23.45 7.32 9.91
CA VAL A 188 23.75 8.75 9.90
C VAL A 188 25.13 8.93 9.29
N SER A 189 25.35 9.98 8.51
CA SER A 189 26.68 10.38 8.04
C SER A 189 26.97 11.80 8.49
N GLU A 190 28.23 12.07 8.83
CA GLU A 190 28.69 13.39 9.24
C GLU A 190 29.60 13.97 8.16
N ARG A 191 29.38 15.24 7.81
CA ARG A 191 30.27 16.03 6.95
C ARG A 191 30.54 17.37 7.62
N ALA A 192 31.73 17.91 7.44
CA ALA A 192 32.03 19.26 7.92
C ALA A 192 31.11 20.28 7.21
N ASN A 193 30.58 21.25 7.96
CA ASN A 193 29.92 22.40 7.36
C ASN A 193 31.00 23.34 6.78
N LEU A 194 30.89 23.66 5.50
CA LEU A 194 31.88 24.49 4.79
C LEU A 194 31.71 25.99 5.08
N VAL A 195 30.51 26.41 5.53
CA VAL A 195 30.21 27.81 5.86
C VAL A 195 30.58 28.10 7.31
N ASP A 196 30.27 27.19 8.23
CA ASP A 196 30.62 27.29 9.65
C ASP A 196 31.46 26.09 10.11
N PRO A 197 32.77 26.24 10.30
CA PRO A 197 33.66 25.14 10.68
C PRO A 197 33.44 24.60 12.10
N THR A 198 32.65 25.29 12.94
CA THR A 198 32.24 24.81 14.27
C THR A 198 31.07 23.83 14.20
N MET A 199 30.40 23.77 13.05
CA MET A 199 29.23 22.94 12.80
C MET A 199 29.57 21.78 11.86
N SER A 200 28.75 20.73 11.96
CA SER A 200 28.72 19.57 11.08
C SER A 200 27.32 19.43 10.49
N LEU A 201 27.26 18.85 9.29
CA LEU A 201 26.04 18.38 8.67
C LEU A 201 25.87 16.89 8.95
N LEU A 202 24.85 16.55 9.73
CA LEU A 202 24.43 15.18 9.98
C LEU A 202 23.32 14.79 8.99
N THR A 203 23.56 13.80 8.15
CA THR A 203 22.54 13.28 7.21
C THR A 203 22.03 11.95 7.72
N ALA A 204 20.77 11.91 8.17
CA ALA A 204 20.07 10.70 8.55
C ALA A 204 19.41 10.08 7.32
N ARG A 205 19.84 8.87 6.97
CA ARG A 205 19.25 8.04 5.93
C ARG A 205 18.29 7.06 6.55
N TRP A 206 17.03 7.14 6.16
CA TRP A 206 15.98 6.28 6.68
C TRP A 206 15.08 5.78 5.55
N ARG A 207 14.45 4.64 5.79
CA ARG A 207 13.63 3.92 4.82
C ARG A 207 12.28 3.60 5.41
N VAL A 208 11.24 3.70 4.58
CA VAL A 208 9.89 3.25 4.92
C VAL A 208 9.47 2.15 3.97
N ARG A 209 9.09 1.00 4.52
CA ARG A 209 8.53 -0.14 3.78
C ARG A 209 7.13 -0.44 4.27
N THR A 210 6.23 -0.81 3.38
CA THR A 210 4.88 -1.26 3.73
C THR A 210 4.81 -2.77 3.80
N GLU A 211 3.77 -3.30 4.46
CA GLU A 211 3.36 -4.70 4.25
C GLU A 211 3.24 -5.00 2.74
N PRO A 212 3.71 -6.16 2.24
CA PRO A 212 3.74 -6.46 0.80
C PRO A 212 2.40 -6.37 0.01
N ARG A 213 1.25 -6.41 0.69
CA ARG A 213 -0.10 -6.30 0.11
C ARG A 213 -0.44 -4.87 -0.25
N LEU A 214 0.26 -3.93 0.37
CA LEU A 214 0.12 -2.52 0.09
C LEU A 214 1.09 -2.14 -1.00
N ARG A 215 0.62 -1.26 -1.88
CA ARG A 215 1.44 -0.69 -2.93
C ARG A 215 1.75 0.76 -2.60
N PRO A 216 2.94 1.04 -2.02
CA PRO A 216 3.35 2.39 -1.73
C PRO A 216 3.62 3.13 -3.04
N LEU A 217 3.14 4.36 -3.16
CA LEU A 217 3.33 5.18 -4.36
C LEU A 217 4.43 6.23 -4.13
N TYR A 218 4.28 7.02 -3.08
CA TYR A 218 5.26 8.04 -2.70
C TYR A 218 5.05 8.47 -1.25
N LEU A 219 6.12 8.95 -0.62
CA LEU A 219 6.13 9.51 0.72
C LEU A 219 6.19 11.04 0.63
N ILE A 220 5.31 11.71 1.37
CA ILE A 220 5.36 13.15 1.60
C ILE A 220 5.97 13.39 2.97
N VAL A 221 7.05 14.16 3.01
CA VAL A 221 7.71 14.56 4.26
C VAL A 221 8.19 16.00 4.18
N ALA A 222 7.95 16.79 5.23
CA ALA A 222 8.59 18.08 5.40
C ALA A 222 9.76 17.95 6.37
N ASP A 223 10.90 18.55 6.06
CA ASP A 223 12.12 18.39 6.87
C ASP A 223 11.95 18.93 8.30
N ARG A 224 11.10 19.95 8.50
CA ARG A 224 10.67 20.43 9.83
C ARG A 224 9.90 19.40 10.68
N GLN A 225 9.37 18.34 10.08
CA GLN A 225 8.69 17.25 10.77
C GLN A 225 9.63 16.10 11.12
N CYS A 226 10.90 16.20 10.70
CA CYS A 226 11.96 15.31 11.13
C CYS A 226 12.77 15.98 12.23
N SER A 227 13.28 15.18 13.16
CA SER A 227 14.16 15.67 14.22
C SER A 227 15.28 14.67 14.50
N LEU A 228 16.49 15.19 14.69
CA LEU A 228 17.64 14.44 15.17
C LEU A 228 18.18 15.17 16.41
N GLY A 229 18.56 14.44 17.46
CA GLY A 229 19.08 15.09 18.66
C GLY A 229 19.50 14.11 19.75
N MET A 230 19.92 14.66 20.89
CA MET A 230 20.35 13.89 22.07
C MET A 230 19.53 14.33 23.29
N GLY A 231 18.78 13.43 23.91
CA GLY A 231 17.96 13.76 25.08
C GLY A 231 16.95 14.89 24.78
N PRO A 232 17.03 16.06 25.44
CA PRO A 232 16.17 17.21 25.14
C PRO A 232 16.69 18.11 24.00
N GLU A 233 17.97 17.99 23.62
CA GLU A 233 18.57 18.81 22.58
C GLU A 233 18.10 18.34 21.20
N ARG A 234 17.78 19.27 20.30
CA ARG A 234 17.32 18.99 18.93
C ARG A 234 18.13 19.82 17.95
N PHE A 235 18.59 19.17 16.89
CA PHE A 235 19.31 19.80 15.79
C PHE A 235 18.35 20.33 14.75
N ALA A 236 18.65 21.53 14.23
CA ALA A 236 17.82 22.17 13.23
C ALA A 236 17.98 21.43 11.88
N PRO A 237 16.88 21.11 11.17
CA PRO A 237 16.98 20.66 9.78
C PRO A 237 17.70 21.70 8.92
N LEU A 238 18.48 21.25 7.94
CA LEU A 238 19.18 22.14 7.01
C LEU A 238 18.21 23.02 6.21
N SER A 239 17.08 22.42 5.80
CA SER A 239 16.08 23.04 4.93
C SER A 239 14.67 22.88 5.52
N PRO A 240 14.32 23.54 6.64
CA PRO A 240 13.07 23.29 7.36
C PRO A 240 11.80 23.53 6.52
N ASP A 241 11.87 24.41 5.53
CA ASP A 241 10.76 24.70 4.62
C ASP A 241 10.66 23.71 3.44
N ALA A 242 11.63 22.81 3.27
CA ALA A 242 11.58 21.79 2.24
C ALA A 242 10.45 20.79 2.54
N ARG A 243 9.53 20.67 1.59
CA ARG A 243 8.53 19.61 1.54
C ARG A 243 8.83 18.76 0.32
N ARG A 244 9.09 17.48 0.54
CA ARG A 244 9.57 16.55 -0.48
C ARG A 244 8.53 15.48 -0.73
N GLU A 245 8.49 15.06 -1.99
CA GLU A 245 7.77 13.90 -2.46
C GLU A 245 8.81 12.88 -2.93
N ILE A 246 8.83 11.73 -2.28
CA ILE A 246 9.82 10.69 -2.55
C ILE A 246 9.08 9.50 -3.16
N PRO A 247 9.34 9.13 -4.43
CA PRO A 247 8.70 7.97 -5.03
C PRO A 247 9.11 6.69 -4.30
N CYS A 248 8.17 5.76 -4.20
CA CYS A 248 8.40 4.45 -3.61
C CYS A 248 8.59 3.40 -4.70
N ASP A 249 9.44 2.42 -4.43
CA ASP A 249 9.38 1.11 -5.06
C ASP A 249 8.36 0.23 -4.32
N ARG A 250 7.68 -0.67 -5.04
CA ARG A 250 6.66 -1.56 -4.45
C ARG A 250 7.22 -2.42 -3.30
N TRP A 251 8.45 -2.90 -3.44
CA TRP A 251 9.06 -3.88 -2.55
C TRP A 251 10.06 -3.23 -1.59
N ASP A 252 10.88 -2.32 -2.10
CA ASP A 252 11.91 -1.66 -1.29
C ASP A 252 11.40 -0.43 -0.52
N GLY A 253 10.22 0.06 -0.88
CA GLY A 253 9.62 1.24 -0.27
C GLY A 253 10.29 2.53 -0.74
N CYS A 254 10.41 3.51 0.15
CA CYS A 254 11.12 4.77 -0.12
C CYS A 254 12.30 4.95 0.83
N GLU A 255 13.38 5.52 0.32
CA GLU A 255 14.57 5.89 1.07
C GLU A 255 14.79 7.40 1.00
N ILE A 256 15.07 8.01 2.15
CA ILE A 256 15.10 9.46 2.33
C ILE A 256 16.35 9.85 3.12
N ASP A 257 17.09 10.81 2.60
CA ASP A 257 18.15 11.49 3.33
C ASP A 257 17.60 12.81 3.92
N THR A 258 17.72 12.99 5.23
CA THR A 258 17.33 14.24 5.92
C THR A 258 18.53 14.82 6.64
N ALA A 259 18.86 16.07 6.35
CA ALA A 259 20.08 16.70 6.82
C ALA A 259 19.79 17.69 7.97
N PHE A 260 20.66 17.68 8.98
CA PHE A 260 20.56 18.47 10.20
C PHE A 260 21.89 19.18 10.47
N GLN A 261 21.82 20.39 11.01
CA GLN A 261 22.97 21.14 11.48
C GLN A 261 23.21 20.83 12.97
N ALA A 262 24.39 20.32 13.29
CA ALA A 262 24.78 19.96 14.66
C ALA A 262 26.17 20.50 14.98
N PRO A 263 26.52 20.70 16.27
CA PRO A 263 27.90 20.96 16.66
C PRO A 263 28.84 19.85 16.17
N ARG A 264 30.09 20.20 15.87
CA ARG A 264 31.07 19.20 15.45
C ARG A 264 31.44 18.24 16.59
N GLY A 265 31.61 16.96 16.29
CA GLY A 265 32.07 15.95 17.27
C GLY A 265 30.98 15.43 18.20
N VAL A 266 29.72 15.49 17.77
CA VAL A 266 28.58 14.92 18.49
C VAL A 266 28.72 13.41 18.64
N ASP A 267 28.44 12.91 19.84
CA ASP A 267 28.45 11.48 20.16
C ASP A 267 27.27 10.77 19.49
N ARG A 268 27.55 10.07 18.39
CA ARG A 268 26.54 9.41 17.56
C ARG A 268 25.75 8.32 18.29
N SER A 269 26.30 7.74 19.36
CA SER A 269 25.64 6.68 20.13
C SER A 269 24.45 7.18 20.97
N LYS A 270 24.36 8.50 21.17
CA LYS A 270 23.29 9.15 21.96
C LYS A 270 22.22 9.80 21.10
N LEU A 271 22.34 9.65 19.78
CA LEU A 271 21.42 10.29 18.85
C LEU A 271 20.13 9.49 18.73
N GLU A 272 19.04 10.24 18.66
CA GLU A 272 17.70 9.75 18.44
C GLU A 272 17.07 10.47 17.25
N PHE A 273 16.43 9.70 16.38
CA PHE A 273 15.72 10.16 15.21
C PHE A 273 14.20 10.06 15.40
N SER A 274 13.47 11.08 14.95
CA SER A 274 12.01 11.08 14.89
C SER A 274 11.55 11.67 13.56
N ALA A 275 10.41 11.23 13.06
CA ALA A 275 9.79 11.75 11.85
C ALA A 275 8.26 11.60 11.90
N ASP A 276 7.57 12.57 11.30
CA ASP A 276 6.15 12.50 10.95
C ASP A 276 5.98 12.76 9.45
N ALA A 277 5.55 11.74 8.72
CA ALA A 277 5.40 11.75 7.28
C ALA A 277 4.06 11.11 6.88
N THR A 278 3.65 11.31 5.63
CA THR A 278 2.44 10.70 5.07
C THR A 278 2.80 9.88 3.85
N LEU A 279 2.52 8.58 3.90
CA LEU A 279 2.71 7.68 2.78
C LEU A 279 1.42 7.56 1.99
N LYS A 280 1.50 7.82 0.69
CA LYS A 280 0.39 7.59 -0.23
C LYS A 280 0.46 6.15 -0.73
N VAL A 281 -0.62 5.41 -0.48
CA VAL A 281 -0.71 3.98 -0.79
C VAL A 281 -1.89 3.75 -1.71
N ALA A 282 -1.69 2.97 -2.77
CA ALA A 282 -2.79 2.40 -3.52
C ALA A 282 -3.37 1.23 -2.71
N ALA A 283 -4.52 1.46 -2.09
CA ALA A 283 -5.27 0.41 -1.42
C ALA A 283 -6.11 -0.34 -2.45
N LEU A 284 -6.25 -1.66 -2.28
CA LEU A 284 -7.14 -2.52 -3.08
C LEU A 284 -6.89 -2.43 -4.59
N PRO A 285 -5.90 -3.14 -5.13
CA PRO A 285 -5.70 -3.18 -6.57
C PRO A 285 -6.94 -3.73 -7.29
N LEU A 286 -7.46 -2.99 -8.28
CA LEU A 286 -8.53 -3.45 -9.13
C LEU A 286 -7.96 -3.98 -10.43
N ARG A 287 -8.16 -5.27 -10.67
CA ARG A 287 -7.74 -5.93 -11.91
C ARG A 287 -8.80 -5.77 -12.99
N LEU A 288 -8.44 -5.08 -14.06
CA LEU A 288 -9.20 -5.01 -15.30
C LEU A 288 -8.67 -6.12 -16.20
N ARG A 289 -9.55 -7.07 -16.56
CA ARG A 289 -9.22 -8.22 -17.39
C ARG A 289 -9.92 -8.10 -18.74
N PHE A 290 -9.15 -8.09 -19.81
CA PHE A 290 -9.64 -8.02 -21.18
C PHE A 290 -9.30 -9.32 -21.88
N ASP A 291 -10.22 -10.28 -21.82
CA ASP A 291 -10.09 -11.60 -22.45
C ASP A 291 -10.32 -11.48 -23.96
N ASP A 292 -9.63 -12.28 -24.76
CA ASP A 292 -9.69 -12.30 -26.23
C ASP A 292 -9.36 -10.93 -26.87
N LEU A 293 -8.08 -10.73 -27.20
CA LEU A 293 -7.59 -9.47 -27.76
C LEU A 293 -7.86 -9.31 -29.27
N GLN A 294 -8.59 -10.23 -29.91
CA GLN A 294 -9.03 -10.08 -31.31
C GLN A 294 -10.42 -9.44 -31.46
N VAL A 295 -11.21 -9.39 -30.39
CA VAL A 295 -12.54 -8.76 -30.39
C VAL A 295 -12.44 -7.26 -30.74
N PRO A 296 -13.42 -6.70 -31.48
CA PRO A 296 -13.43 -5.28 -31.82
C PRO A 296 -13.26 -4.34 -30.61
N VAL A 297 -12.40 -3.34 -30.78
CA VAL A 297 -12.12 -2.24 -29.84
C VAL A 297 -12.88 -0.97 -30.26
N PRO A 298 -13.21 -0.03 -29.34
CA PRO A 298 -12.86 -0.02 -27.93
C PRO A 298 -13.69 -0.98 -27.08
N ARG A 299 -13.05 -1.62 -26.09
CA ARG A 299 -13.71 -2.49 -25.11
C ARG A 299 -13.65 -1.86 -23.73
N PRO A 300 -14.66 -1.07 -23.32
CA PRO A 300 -14.71 -0.52 -21.97
C PRO A 300 -15.07 -1.61 -20.97
N LEU A 301 -14.32 -1.67 -19.87
CA LEU A 301 -14.58 -2.47 -18.70
C LEU A 301 -14.54 -1.56 -17.47
N ARG A 302 -15.62 -1.56 -16.70
CA ARG A 302 -15.71 -0.83 -15.44
C ARG A 302 -15.57 -1.79 -14.26
N ARG A 303 -14.73 -1.41 -13.30
CA ARG A 303 -14.60 -2.03 -11.98
C ARG A 303 -14.52 -0.91 -10.94
N GLY A 304 -15.49 -0.85 -10.03
CA GLY A 304 -15.63 0.24 -9.07
C GLY A 304 -15.66 1.60 -9.75
N ALA A 305 -14.88 2.55 -9.23
CA ALA A 305 -14.70 3.89 -9.79
C ALA A 305 -13.75 3.95 -11.01
N VAL A 306 -13.19 2.83 -11.46
CA VAL A 306 -12.22 2.77 -12.56
C VAL A 306 -12.86 2.18 -13.82
N THR A 307 -12.71 2.87 -14.94
CA THR A 307 -13.05 2.38 -16.27
C THR A 307 -11.78 2.27 -17.11
N GLY A 308 -11.43 1.08 -17.54
CA GLY A 308 -10.39 0.88 -18.55
C GLY A 308 -11.01 0.54 -19.89
N ALA A 309 -10.45 1.05 -20.98
CA ALA A 309 -10.86 0.72 -22.33
C ALA A 309 -9.63 0.39 -23.17
N VAL A 310 -9.51 -0.86 -23.63
CA VAL A 310 -8.53 -1.20 -24.67
C VAL A 310 -9.01 -0.56 -25.97
N ARG A 311 -8.24 0.39 -26.50
CA ARG A 311 -8.57 1.19 -27.70
C ARG A 311 -7.95 0.62 -28.96
N ARG A 312 -6.81 -0.05 -28.82
CA ARG A 312 -6.07 -0.62 -29.93
C ARG A 312 -5.31 -1.86 -29.49
N VAL A 313 -5.34 -2.87 -30.34
CA VAL A 313 -4.47 -4.04 -30.26
C VAL A 313 -3.80 -4.18 -31.62
N LYS A 314 -2.47 -4.34 -31.63
CA LYS A 314 -1.71 -4.68 -32.82
C LYS A 314 -0.84 -5.89 -32.49
N ALA A 315 -1.18 -7.04 -33.06
CA ALA A 315 -0.36 -8.24 -32.98
C ALA A 315 0.49 -8.38 -34.26
N ASP A 316 1.76 -8.69 -34.10
CA ASP A 316 2.68 -9.10 -35.16
C ASP A 316 3.22 -10.49 -34.84
N PRO A 317 2.53 -11.56 -35.28
CA PRO A 317 2.94 -12.93 -34.99
C PRO A 317 4.32 -13.28 -35.58
N GLY A 318 4.75 -12.60 -36.65
CA GLY A 318 6.06 -12.85 -37.28
C GLY A 318 7.21 -12.28 -36.46
N ALA A 319 6.98 -11.15 -35.78
CA ALA A 319 7.93 -10.56 -34.84
C ALA A 319 7.78 -11.09 -33.40
N GLY A 320 6.67 -11.78 -33.09
CA GLY A 320 6.35 -12.20 -31.73
C GLY A 320 6.01 -11.03 -30.81
N THR A 321 5.48 -9.93 -31.35
CA THR A 321 5.21 -8.69 -30.62
C THR A 321 3.71 -8.39 -30.57
N ILE A 322 3.22 -7.94 -29.41
CA ILE A 322 1.88 -7.37 -29.24
C ILE A 322 1.98 -5.98 -28.66
N SER A 323 1.34 -5.00 -29.30
CA SER A 323 1.17 -3.65 -28.77
C SER A 323 -0.29 -3.37 -28.42
N LEU A 324 -0.52 -2.79 -27.25
CA LEU A 324 -1.85 -2.46 -26.72
C LEU A 324 -1.92 -0.98 -26.33
N GLU A 325 -3.06 -0.33 -26.60
CA GLU A 325 -3.38 0.99 -26.06
C GLU A 325 -4.56 0.87 -25.09
N LEU A 326 -4.35 1.25 -23.84
CA LEU A 326 -5.35 1.27 -22.77
C LEU A 326 -5.61 2.70 -22.34
N THR A 327 -6.87 3.14 -22.39
CA THR A 327 -7.30 4.36 -21.70
C THR A 327 -7.90 3.97 -20.35
N VAL A 328 -7.36 4.51 -19.27
CA VAL A 328 -7.88 4.35 -17.91
C VAL A 328 -8.48 5.68 -17.48
N SER A 329 -9.72 5.65 -17.03
CA SER A 329 -10.47 6.80 -16.54
C SER A 329 -11.04 6.50 -15.16
N TYR A 330 -10.94 7.47 -14.28
CA TYR A 330 -11.46 7.43 -12.93
C TYR A 330 -12.69 8.33 -12.89
N GLU A 331 -13.81 7.81 -12.39
CA GLU A 331 -15.06 8.60 -12.27
C GLU A 331 -14.89 9.84 -11.40
N ARG A 332 -13.92 9.79 -10.50
CA ARG A 332 -13.47 10.93 -9.71
C ARG A 332 -12.01 11.16 -10.01
N GLY A 333 -11.73 12.11 -10.89
CA GLY A 333 -10.45 12.80 -10.85
C GLY A 333 -10.27 13.39 -9.46
N GLY A 334 -9.09 13.18 -8.87
CA GLY A 334 -8.69 13.76 -7.59
C GLY A 334 -7.44 14.61 -7.78
N PRO A 335 -7.15 15.57 -6.88
CA PRO A 335 -5.90 16.34 -6.89
C PRO A 335 -4.66 15.45 -7.00
N GLU A 336 -4.77 14.21 -6.51
CA GLU A 336 -3.72 13.21 -6.51
C GLU A 336 -3.33 12.75 -7.93
N PHE A 337 -4.28 12.75 -8.87
CA PHE A 337 -4.07 12.40 -10.28
C PHE A 337 -3.43 13.53 -11.07
N GLU A 338 -3.74 14.79 -10.73
CA GLU A 338 -3.16 15.97 -11.37
C GLU A 338 -1.73 16.25 -10.89
N SER A 339 -1.47 16.03 -9.60
CA SER A 339 -0.24 16.43 -8.91
C SER A 339 0.86 15.37 -8.94
N HIS A 340 0.52 14.08 -9.14
CA HIS A 340 1.47 12.99 -8.93
C HIS A 340 1.49 12.03 -10.13
N ARG A 341 2.01 12.47 -11.28
CA ARG A 341 1.84 11.74 -12.57
C ARG A 341 2.73 10.49 -12.73
N MET A 342 3.67 10.28 -11.81
CA MET A 342 4.67 9.21 -11.92
C MET A 342 4.14 7.81 -11.52
N TRP A 343 3.03 7.71 -10.77
CA TRP A 343 2.47 6.41 -10.37
C TRP A 343 1.98 5.58 -11.58
N ILE A 344 1.64 6.25 -12.68
CA ILE A 344 1.13 5.63 -13.91
C ILE A 344 2.13 4.61 -14.49
N TYR A 345 3.42 4.88 -14.39
CA TYR A 345 4.48 3.98 -14.87
C TYR A 345 4.72 2.78 -13.96
N GLN A 346 4.17 2.79 -12.74
CA GLN A 346 4.37 1.73 -11.77
C GLN A 346 3.22 0.71 -11.76
N ASN A 347 2.17 0.91 -12.56
CA ASN A 347 1.03 -0.01 -12.58
C ASN A 347 1.41 -1.33 -13.22
N ALA A 348 1.09 -2.42 -12.52
CA ALA A 348 1.32 -3.75 -13.04
C ALA A 348 0.36 -4.00 -14.21
N ALA A 349 0.93 -4.44 -15.32
CA ALA A 349 0.19 -4.90 -16.49
C ALA A 349 0.90 -6.13 -17.04
N TRP A 350 0.16 -7.11 -17.52
CA TRP A 350 0.73 -8.33 -18.09
C TRP A 350 -0.28 -9.03 -19.02
N LEU A 351 0.23 -9.97 -19.82
CA LEU A 351 -0.60 -10.91 -20.57
C LEU A 351 -0.62 -12.26 -19.87
N GLU A 352 -1.78 -12.89 -19.82
CA GLU A 352 -1.97 -14.27 -19.39
C GLU A 352 -2.53 -15.10 -20.54
N LEU A 353 -2.16 -16.38 -20.61
CA LEU A 353 -2.82 -17.34 -21.48
C LEU A 353 -4.19 -17.71 -20.90
N SER A 354 -5.21 -17.84 -21.76
CA SER A 354 -6.56 -18.25 -21.35
C SER A 354 -6.62 -19.61 -20.66
N GLU A 355 -5.69 -20.52 -20.97
CA GLU A 355 -5.56 -21.85 -20.33
C GLU A 355 -4.75 -21.85 -19.03
N GLY A 356 -4.27 -20.67 -18.59
CA GLY A 356 -3.32 -20.53 -17.50
C GLY A 356 -1.87 -20.65 -17.99
N GLY A 357 -0.96 -19.90 -17.37
CA GLY A 357 0.45 -19.84 -17.77
C GLY A 357 1.22 -18.75 -17.02
N GLU A 358 2.51 -18.63 -17.31
CA GLU A 358 3.34 -17.56 -16.78
C GLU A 358 2.90 -16.20 -17.35
N ALA A 359 2.87 -15.18 -16.50
CA ALA A 359 2.51 -13.82 -16.89
C ALA A 359 3.62 -13.22 -17.79
N ILE A 360 3.24 -12.72 -18.97
CA ILE A 360 4.15 -12.00 -19.87
C ILE A 360 4.08 -10.52 -19.51
N VAL A 361 5.17 -9.97 -18.95
CA VAL A 361 5.27 -8.55 -18.61
C VAL A 361 5.62 -7.71 -19.83
N PRO A 362 5.23 -6.43 -19.88
CA PRO A 362 5.56 -5.55 -21.00
C PRO A 362 7.06 -5.23 -21.00
N GLU A 363 7.66 -5.22 -22.19
CA GLU A 363 9.02 -4.72 -22.42
C GLU A 363 9.08 -3.19 -22.28
N SER A 364 7.99 -2.50 -22.67
CA SER A 364 7.90 -1.05 -22.56
C SER A 364 6.49 -0.55 -22.25
N VAL A 365 6.44 0.59 -21.54
CA VAL A 365 5.22 1.31 -21.20
C VAL A 365 5.39 2.79 -21.55
N ASP A 366 4.55 3.30 -22.43
CA ASP A 366 4.53 4.69 -22.88
C ASP A 366 3.29 5.41 -22.37
N LEU A 367 3.46 6.62 -21.84
CA LEU A 367 2.33 7.54 -21.63
C LEU A 367 2.02 8.26 -22.94
N LYS A 368 0.84 8.03 -23.51
CA LYS A 368 0.38 8.67 -24.76
C LYS A 368 -0.39 9.95 -24.49
N GLU A 369 -1.27 9.93 -23.49
CA GLU A 369 -2.12 11.06 -23.13
C GLU A 369 -2.40 11.05 -21.63
N ILE A 370 -2.54 12.22 -21.03
CA ILE A 370 -2.96 12.37 -19.62
C ILE A 370 -3.99 13.48 -19.51
N SER A 371 -5.00 13.26 -18.67
CA SER A 371 -6.04 14.24 -18.33
C SER A 371 -6.21 14.33 -16.81
N SER A 372 -7.08 15.22 -16.35
CA SER A 372 -7.42 15.34 -14.92
C SER A 372 -8.14 14.11 -14.35
N THR A 373 -8.70 13.26 -15.22
CA THR A 373 -9.52 12.10 -14.83
C THR A 373 -8.92 10.78 -15.30
N GLY A 374 -7.76 10.75 -15.93
CA GLY A 374 -7.24 9.52 -16.51
C GLY A 374 -5.98 9.65 -17.34
N ALA A 375 -5.59 8.54 -17.96
CA ALA A 375 -4.43 8.46 -18.83
C ALA A 375 -4.62 7.40 -19.92
N THR A 376 -3.93 7.59 -21.05
CA THR A 376 -3.81 6.60 -22.11
C THR A 376 -2.38 6.07 -22.14
N LEU A 377 -2.25 4.76 -22.00
CA LEU A 377 -0.99 4.04 -21.92
C LEU A 377 -0.81 3.12 -23.13
N GLY A 378 0.39 3.11 -23.69
CA GLY A 378 0.83 2.12 -24.67
C GLY A 378 1.69 1.06 -23.99
N PHE A 379 1.38 -0.21 -24.23
CA PHE A 379 2.17 -1.35 -23.75
C PHE A 379 2.72 -2.12 -24.94
N THR A 380 3.99 -2.53 -24.87
CA THR A 380 4.60 -3.43 -25.86
C THR A 380 5.08 -4.70 -25.16
N PHE A 381 4.69 -5.84 -25.69
CA PHE A 381 5.07 -7.17 -25.23
C PHE A 381 5.83 -7.87 -26.34
N ASP A 382 6.98 -8.44 -26.02
CA ASP A 382 7.80 -9.22 -26.94
C ASP A 382 7.81 -10.69 -26.53
N ASN A 383 8.28 -11.56 -27.44
CA ASN A 383 8.32 -13.01 -27.26
C ASN A 383 6.95 -13.65 -27.00
N VAL A 384 5.88 -13.05 -27.54
CA VAL A 384 4.53 -13.57 -27.46
C VAL A 384 4.30 -14.60 -28.56
N VAL A 385 4.27 -15.87 -28.18
CA VAL A 385 4.12 -17.01 -29.12
C VAL A 385 2.65 -17.37 -29.35
N ALA A 386 1.76 -17.03 -28.41
CA ALA A 386 0.35 -17.37 -28.50
C ALA A 386 -0.45 -16.40 -29.38
N PRO A 387 -1.52 -16.87 -30.05
CA PRO A 387 -2.45 -16.00 -30.77
C PRO A 387 -3.12 -14.98 -29.84
N ALA A 388 -3.40 -13.78 -30.34
CA ALA A 388 -4.07 -12.73 -29.57
C ALA A 388 -5.46 -13.13 -29.02
N ALA A 389 -6.14 -14.09 -29.65
CA ALA A 389 -7.43 -14.60 -29.18
C ALA A 389 -7.30 -15.43 -27.89
N ASP A 390 -6.14 -16.02 -27.65
CA ASP A 390 -5.87 -16.89 -26.49
C ASP A 390 -5.21 -16.12 -25.34
N LEU A 391 -5.15 -14.79 -25.45
CA LEU A 391 -4.52 -13.91 -24.49
C LEU A 391 -5.54 -13.08 -23.73
N THR A 392 -5.28 -12.91 -22.44
CA THR A 392 -5.97 -11.98 -21.57
C THR A 392 -5.00 -10.88 -21.17
N PHE A 393 -5.35 -9.64 -21.48
CA PHE A 393 -4.62 -8.49 -20.95
C PHE A 393 -5.16 -8.15 -19.56
N VAL A 394 -4.27 -8.12 -18.57
CA VAL A 394 -4.58 -7.75 -17.20
C VAL A 394 -3.88 -6.43 -16.87
N TYR A 395 -4.65 -5.47 -16.39
CA TYR A 395 -4.16 -4.20 -15.88
C TYR A 395 -4.60 -4.00 -14.44
N GLU A 396 -3.65 -3.73 -13.56
CA GLU A 396 -3.89 -3.47 -12.15
C GLU A 396 -3.97 -1.97 -11.89
N ALA A 397 -5.20 -1.46 -11.82
CA ALA A 397 -5.46 -0.06 -11.52
C ALA A 397 -5.45 0.18 -10.00
N PRO A 398 -4.83 1.28 -9.52
CA PRO A 398 -5.06 1.72 -8.15
C PRO A 398 -6.52 2.15 -8.02
N SER A 399 -7.28 1.53 -7.11
CA SER A 399 -8.71 1.88 -6.95
C SER A 399 -8.90 3.16 -6.17
N LEU A 400 -8.14 3.30 -5.08
CA LEU A 400 -8.15 4.45 -4.18
C LEU A 400 -6.74 4.68 -3.64
N VAL A 401 -6.31 5.95 -3.69
CA VAL A 401 -5.09 6.40 -3.00
C VAL A 401 -5.48 6.88 -1.62
N ILE A 402 -4.86 6.30 -0.59
CA ILE A 402 -5.11 6.66 0.81
C ILE A 402 -3.85 7.20 1.48
N ASP A 403 -4.07 7.87 2.59
CA ASP A 403 -3.02 8.46 3.42
C ASP A 403 -2.75 7.54 4.60
N VAL A 404 -1.55 6.96 4.62
CA VAL A 404 -1.05 6.17 5.73
C VAL A 404 -0.07 7.02 6.54
N PRO A 405 -0.37 7.36 7.80
CA PRO A 405 0.55 8.12 8.62
C PRO A 405 1.78 7.28 8.97
N VAL A 406 2.96 7.88 8.82
CA VAL A 406 4.25 7.27 9.17
C VAL A 406 4.89 8.11 10.26
N ARG A 407 4.79 7.64 11.50
CA ARG A 407 5.29 8.32 12.69
C ARG A 407 6.27 7.43 13.44
N VAL A 408 7.46 7.97 13.70
CA VAL A 408 8.47 7.36 14.56
C VAL A 408 9.01 8.39 15.54
N THR A 409 9.31 7.93 16.75
CA THR A 409 9.82 8.79 17.82
C THR A 409 10.96 8.08 18.54
N GLY A 410 12.07 8.78 18.74
CA GLY A 410 13.18 8.29 19.58
C GLY A 410 13.91 7.06 19.02
N LEU A 411 13.97 6.90 17.69
CA LEU A 411 14.66 5.77 17.07
C LEU A 411 16.18 5.94 17.24
N PRO A 412 16.89 5.04 17.93
CA PRO A 412 18.32 5.22 18.20
C PRO A 412 19.13 5.18 16.91
N VAL A 413 20.19 5.98 16.81
CA VAL A 413 21.09 5.94 15.65
C VAL A 413 21.98 4.70 15.72
N PRO A 414 21.99 3.84 14.69
CA PRO A 414 22.92 2.72 14.65
C PRO A 414 24.36 3.23 14.55
N VAL A 415 25.21 2.75 15.45
CA VAL A 415 26.64 3.06 15.46
C VAL A 415 27.36 1.93 14.72
N THR A 416 27.81 2.21 13.51
CA THR A 416 28.72 1.30 12.81
C THR A 416 30.05 1.29 13.58
N GLN A 417 30.43 0.14 14.13
CA GLN A 417 31.76 -0.04 14.75
C GLN A 417 32.86 -0.01 13.69
#